data_AF-A0AAV4X8V6-F1
#
_entry.id   AF-A0AAV4X8V6-F1
#
_cell.length_a   1.000
_cell.length_b   1.000
_cell.length_c   1.000
_cell.angle_alpha   90.00
_cell.angle_beta   90.00
_cell.angle_gamma   90.00
#
_symmetry.space_group_name_H-M   'P 1'
#
loop_
_entity.id
_entity.type
_entity.pdbx_description
1 polymer ?
#
loop_
_entity_poly.entity_id
_entity_poly.type
_entity_poly.pdbx_seq_one_letter_code
_entity_poly.pdbx_strand_id
1 'polypeptide(L)'
;MWRSNPKAWVTRKFFVEWVNLVFGPTVKKYLQENNLPVQALLILDNAPAHPPNLEDDILEELKFIKVLYLPPNTTPILQPMDQQVISNFKKLYTKHLFRRCFEVTESTNLTLREFWKDHFNIAICLQIIDQTWLGVITKTLTSAWKKLWPEAVAERIYEELESGVSVEEEIVSLGKSMGLEVEERDVNELIEEYTQELTTEEIQELQSQQHTEVMQEIGFEESEEEVISTSEIKEILGMWESVSQFVEKKHPEKVATGRASDLFNDTCLTHFRNILRGRKKQTSLDMFFSKRPTGESGKNAKTSEDI
;
A
#
# COMPACT_ATOMS: atom_id res chain seq x y z
N MET A 1 6.44 -2.22 5.94
CA MET A 1 6.43 -0.81 5.52
C MET A 1 5.25 -0.13 6.20
N TRP A 2 5.51 0.49 7.35
CA TRP A 2 4.57 1.37 8.05
C TRP A 2 5.44 2.44 8.70
N ARG A 3 5.08 3.71 8.53
CA ARG A 3 5.82 4.85 9.08
C ARG A 3 4.89 5.64 10.00
N SER A 4 5.46 6.32 10.98
CA SER A 4 4.68 7.20 11.84
C SER A 4 4.03 8.30 11.00
N ASN A 5 2.71 8.41 11.09
CA ASN A 5 1.92 9.52 10.58
C ASN A 5 1.16 10.08 11.80
N PRO A 6 1.19 11.39 12.07
CA PRO A 6 0.43 12.01 13.16
C PRO A 6 -1.05 11.64 13.18
N LYS A 7 -1.64 11.31 12.03
CA LYS A 7 -3.05 10.90 11.90
C LYS A 7 -3.28 9.40 11.79
N ALA A 8 -2.20 8.60 11.77
CA ALA A 8 -2.25 7.16 11.57
C ALA A 8 -3.00 6.68 10.31
N TRP A 9 -3.12 7.53 9.29
CA TRP A 9 -3.78 7.21 8.01
C TRP A 9 -2.79 6.77 6.94
N VAL A 10 -3.26 5.91 6.03
CA VAL A 10 -2.56 5.58 4.78
C VAL A 10 -2.71 6.76 3.81
N THR A 11 -1.61 7.23 3.24
CA THR A 11 -1.61 8.24 2.18
C THR A 11 -1.48 7.57 0.82
N ARG A 12 -1.78 8.29 -0.27
CA ARG A 12 -1.60 7.79 -1.64
C ARG A 12 -0.17 7.35 -1.90
N LYS A 13 0.79 8.16 -1.46
CA LYS A 13 2.22 7.83 -1.54
C LYS A 13 2.56 6.51 -0.85
N PHE A 14 2.07 6.30 0.38
CA PHE A 14 2.29 5.04 1.09
C PHE A 14 1.60 3.86 0.42
N PHE A 15 0.42 4.07 -0.15
CA PHE A 15 -0.28 3.04 -0.91
C PHE A 15 0.51 2.62 -2.16
N VAL A 16 1.00 3.58 -2.94
CA VAL A 16 1.85 3.32 -4.13
C VAL A 16 3.15 2.61 -3.74
N GLU A 17 3.84 3.06 -2.67
CA GLU A 17 5.03 2.40 -2.15
C GLU A 17 4.72 0.94 -1.75
N TRP A 18 3.60 0.71 -1.08
CA TRP A 18 3.17 -0.64 -0.68
C TRP A 18 2.89 -1.53 -1.89
N VAL A 19 2.19 -1.02 -2.91
CA VAL A 19 1.91 -1.77 -4.15
C VAL A 19 3.20 -2.21 -4.82
N ASN A 20 4.14 -1.29 -5.00
CA ASN A 20 5.36 -1.54 -5.76
C ASN A 20 6.44 -2.32 -5.01
N LEU A 21 6.56 -2.11 -3.69
CA LEU A 21 7.66 -2.67 -2.90
C LEU A 21 7.26 -3.89 -2.08
N VAL A 22 5.96 -4.11 -1.84
CA VAL A 22 5.46 -5.21 -1.00
C VAL A 22 4.48 -6.08 -1.76
N PHE A 23 3.32 -5.55 -2.14
CA PHE A 23 2.23 -6.34 -2.73
C PHE A 23 2.66 -7.01 -4.05
N GLY A 24 3.13 -6.23 -5.03
CA GLY A 24 3.46 -6.75 -6.35
C GLY A 24 4.56 -7.81 -6.35
N PRO A 25 5.72 -7.59 -5.70
CA PRO A 25 6.75 -8.61 -5.55
C PRO A 25 6.24 -9.87 -4.84
N THR A 26 5.43 -9.73 -3.79
CA THR A 26 4.88 -10.87 -3.03
C THR A 26 3.91 -11.70 -3.86
N VAL A 27 3.00 -11.05 -4.60
CA VAL A 27 2.05 -11.72 -5.49
C VAL A 27 2.79 -12.42 -6.63
N LYS A 28 3.78 -11.77 -7.25
CA LYS A 28 4.59 -12.37 -8.31
C LYS A 28 5.28 -13.64 -7.83
N LYS A 29 5.91 -13.58 -6.65
CA LYS A 29 6.56 -14.72 -6.01
C LYS A 29 5.56 -15.85 -5.76
N TYR A 30 4.41 -15.56 -5.16
CA TYR A 30 3.37 -16.55 -4.88
C TYR A 30 2.88 -17.25 -6.17
N LEU A 31 2.61 -16.49 -7.23
CA LEU A 31 2.16 -17.05 -8.51
C LEU A 31 3.20 -17.99 -9.12
N GLN A 32 4.49 -17.60 -9.06
CA GLN A 32 5.59 -18.42 -9.56
C GLN A 32 5.80 -19.70 -8.76
N GLU A 33 5.79 -19.60 -7.42
CA GLU A 33 5.97 -20.74 -6.51
C GLU A 33 4.83 -21.77 -6.63
N ASN A 34 3.63 -21.32 -7.00
CA ASN A 34 2.46 -22.18 -7.18
C ASN A 34 2.19 -22.56 -8.65
N ASN A 35 3.12 -22.29 -9.57
CA ASN A 35 2.99 -22.57 -11.01
C ASN A 35 1.72 -21.99 -11.66
N LEU A 36 1.26 -20.83 -11.18
CA LEU A 36 0.10 -20.11 -11.69
C LEU A 36 0.50 -19.10 -12.78
N PRO A 37 -0.41 -18.73 -13.70
CA PRO A 37 -0.19 -17.64 -14.62
C PRO A 37 0.15 -16.35 -13.87
N VAL A 38 1.16 -15.62 -14.35
CA VAL A 38 1.57 -14.32 -13.77
C VAL A 38 0.57 -13.26 -14.22
N GLN A 39 -0.61 -13.28 -13.60
CA GLN A 39 -1.72 -12.35 -13.81
C GLN A 39 -2.42 -12.14 -12.47
N ALA A 40 -2.72 -10.88 -12.14
CA ALA A 40 -3.42 -10.54 -10.91
C ALA A 40 -4.40 -9.38 -11.15
N LEU A 41 -5.48 -9.37 -10.37
CA LEU A 41 -6.44 -8.28 -10.32
C LEU A 41 -6.46 -7.72 -8.90
N LEU A 42 -6.11 -6.44 -8.74
CA LEU A 42 -6.21 -5.70 -7.49
C LEU A 42 -7.54 -4.93 -7.50
N ILE A 43 -8.44 -5.29 -6.59
CA ILE A 43 -9.75 -4.65 -6.45
C ILE A 43 -9.68 -3.65 -5.31
N LEU A 44 -10.01 -2.39 -5.59
CA LEU A 44 -9.97 -1.28 -4.64
C LEU A 44 -11.34 -0.64 -4.50
N ASP A 45 -11.62 -0.12 -3.32
CA ASP A 45 -12.73 0.81 -3.12
C ASP A 45 -12.29 2.25 -3.49
N ASN A 46 -13.20 3.20 -3.31
CA ASN A 46 -12.93 4.62 -3.57
C ASN A 46 -12.41 5.35 -2.33
N ALA A 47 -11.72 4.65 -1.41
CA ALA A 47 -11.08 5.30 -0.28
C ALA A 47 -10.12 6.39 -0.78
N PRO A 48 -10.05 7.55 -0.12
CA PRO A 48 -9.22 8.64 -0.59
C PRO A 48 -7.76 8.20 -0.84
N ALA A 49 -7.21 7.34 0.04
CA ALA A 49 -5.83 6.87 -0.05
C ALA A 49 -5.51 6.09 -1.34
N HIS A 50 -6.52 5.65 -2.10
CA HIS A 50 -6.34 4.96 -3.36
C HIS A 50 -6.21 5.97 -4.50
N PRO A 51 -5.06 6.05 -5.19
CA PRO A 51 -4.91 6.95 -6.34
C PRO A 51 -5.88 6.54 -7.46
N PRO A 52 -6.55 7.46 -8.17
CA PRO A 52 -7.48 7.10 -9.25
C PRO A 52 -6.79 6.51 -10.49
N ASN A 53 -5.50 6.78 -10.69
CA ASN A 53 -4.70 6.31 -11.83
C ASN A 53 -3.55 5.42 -11.37
N LEU A 54 -3.77 4.57 -10.34
CA LEU A 54 -2.71 3.74 -9.75
C LEU A 54 -1.94 2.91 -10.78
N GLU A 55 -2.58 2.50 -11.88
CA GLU A 55 -1.90 1.75 -12.95
C GLU A 55 -0.70 2.49 -13.55
N ASP A 56 -0.73 3.83 -13.60
CA ASP A 56 0.37 4.65 -14.12
C ASP A 56 1.58 4.64 -13.16
N ASP A 57 1.33 4.52 -11.85
CA ASP A 57 2.34 4.49 -10.79
C ASP A 57 2.91 3.09 -10.52
N ILE A 58 2.32 2.04 -11.10
CA ILE A 58 2.83 0.67 -11.00
C ILE A 58 4.07 0.49 -11.88
N LEU A 59 5.14 -0.06 -11.30
CA LEU A 59 6.39 -0.38 -12.00
C LEU A 59 6.17 -1.31 -13.21
N GLU A 60 6.95 -1.12 -14.28
CA GLU A 60 6.82 -1.86 -15.54
C GLU A 60 6.82 -3.39 -15.35
N GLU A 61 7.68 -3.89 -14.45
CA GLU A 61 7.80 -5.33 -14.14
C GLU A 61 6.61 -5.91 -13.36
N LEU A 62 5.70 -5.04 -12.91
CA LEU A 62 4.48 -5.34 -12.15
C LEU A 62 3.20 -5.10 -12.95
N LYS A 63 3.28 -4.75 -14.25
CA LYS A 63 2.11 -4.54 -15.15
C LYS A 63 1.26 -5.79 -15.39
N PHE A 64 1.64 -6.94 -14.82
CA PHE A 64 0.78 -8.12 -14.73
C PHE A 64 -0.39 -7.93 -13.75
N ILE A 65 -0.31 -6.93 -12.88
CA ILE A 65 -1.38 -6.51 -11.97
C ILE A 65 -2.26 -5.51 -12.71
N LYS A 66 -3.55 -5.83 -12.84
CA LYS A 66 -4.58 -4.92 -13.28
C LYS A 66 -5.30 -4.33 -12.07
N VAL A 67 -5.72 -3.08 -12.15
CA VAL A 67 -6.45 -2.43 -11.05
C VAL A 67 -7.91 -2.26 -11.45
N LEU A 68 -8.82 -2.61 -10.54
CA LEU A 68 -10.26 -2.41 -10.72
C LEU A 68 -10.83 -1.67 -9.52
N TYR A 69 -11.46 -0.53 -9.77
CA TYR A 69 -12.17 0.22 -8.74
C TYR A 69 -13.62 -0.22 -8.68
N LEU A 70 -14.10 -0.50 -7.48
CA LEU A 70 -15.51 -0.74 -7.22
C LEU A 70 -16.31 0.55 -7.45
N PRO A 71 -17.59 0.47 -7.84
CA PRO A 71 -18.42 1.67 -7.95
C PRO A 71 -18.53 2.40 -6.61
N PRO A 72 -18.72 3.74 -6.60
CA PRO A 72 -18.92 4.51 -5.38
C PRO A 72 -20.06 3.95 -4.53
N ASN A 73 -19.91 4.01 -3.20
CA ASN A 73 -20.91 3.56 -2.21
C ASN A 73 -21.29 2.08 -2.31
N THR A 74 -20.44 1.23 -2.89
CA THR A 74 -20.67 -0.22 -2.96
C THR A 74 -19.78 -1.03 -2.02
N THR A 75 -18.87 -0.40 -1.26
CA THR A 75 -17.93 -1.09 -0.37
C THR A 75 -18.62 -2.08 0.57
N PRO A 76 -19.68 -1.69 1.32
CA PRO A 76 -20.34 -2.60 2.26
C PRO A 76 -21.12 -3.74 1.59
N ILE A 77 -21.23 -3.76 0.26
CA ILE A 77 -22.01 -4.75 -0.50
C ILE A 77 -21.10 -5.65 -1.35
N LEU A 78 -20.07 -5.06 -1.97
CA LEU A 78 -19.24 -5.73 -2.98
C LEU A 78 -17.82 -6.01 -2.51
N GLN A 79 -17.28 -5.23 -1.57
CA GLN A 79 -15.88 -5.32 -1.20
C GLN A 79 -15.66 -6.54 -0.27
N PRO A 80 -14.85 -7.54 -0.67
CA PRO A 80 -14.74 -8.80 0.07
C PRO A 80 -14.23 -8.66 1.52
N MET A 81 -13.34 -7.68 1.79
CA MET A 81 -12.83 -7.46 3.14
C MET A 81 -13.95 -7.06 4.10
N ASP A 82 -14.80 -6.12 3.69
CA ASP A 82 -15.94 -5.61 4.45
C ASP A 82 -17.07 -6.63 4.53
N GLN A 83 -17.23 -7.49 3.52
CA GLN A 83 -18.25 -8.54 3.55
C GLN A 83 -18.05 -9.54 4.69
N GLN A 84 -16.81 -10.01 4.86
CA GLN A 84 -16.62 -11.20 5.67
C GLN A 84 -15.23 -11.30 6.30
N VAL A 85 -14.17 -10.83 5.64
CA VAL A 85 -12.81 -11.01 6.15
C VAL A 85 -12.60 -10.21 7.43
N ILE A 86 -12.98 -8.93 7.46
CA ILE A 86 -12.78 -8.05 8.61
C ILE A 86 -13.62 -8.51 9.81
N SER A 87 -14.90 -8.84 9.60
CA SER A 87 -15.78 -9.33 10.67
C SER A 87 -15.25 -10.62 11.29
N ASN A 88 -14.82 -11.59 10.48
CA ASN A 88 -14.25 -12.83 11.00
C ASN A 88 -12.89 -12.62 11.68
N PHE A 89 -12.06 -11.74 11.12
CA PHE A 89 -10.79 -11.37 11.75
C PHE A 89 -11.01 -10.72 13.12
N LYS A 90 -11.94 -9.76 13.22
CA LYS A 90 -12.33 -9.13 14.50
C LYS A 90 -12.81 -10.17 15.51
N LYS A 91 -13.64 -11.12 15.08
CA LYS A 91 -14.12 -12.23 15.92
C LYS A 91 -12.98 -13.09 16.46
N LEU A 92 -12.08 -13.54 15.59
CA LEU A 92 -10.91 -14.32 15.99
C LEU A 92 -9.97 -13.52 16.90
N TYR A 93 -9.77 -12.22 16.60
CA TYR A 93 -8.97 -11.32 17.42
C TYR A 93 -9.55 -11.21 18.84
N THR A 94 -10.87 -11.00 18.96
CA THR A 94 -11.57 -10.96 20.26
C THR A 94 -11.38 -12.26 21.04
N LYS A 95 -11.47 -13.42 20.37
CA LYS A 95 -11.17 -14.72 21.00
C LYS A 95 -9.74 -14.78 21.56
N HIS A 96 -8.74 -14.43 20.76
CA HIS A 96 -7.34 -14.46 21.20
C HIS A 96 -7.06 -13.43 22.31
N LEU A 97 -7.69 -12.26 22.25
CA LEU A 97 -7.63 -11.24 23.28
C LEU A 97 -8.22 -11.76 24.61
N PHE A 98 -9.43 -12.34 24.58
CA PHE A 98 -10.07 -12.89 25.77
C PHE A 98 -9.26 -14.03 26.37
N ARG A 99 -8.70 -14.89 25.53
CA ARG A 99 -7.79 -15.95 25.99
C ARG A 99 -6.56 -15.37 26.68
N ARG A 100 -5.97 -14.32 26.10
CA ARG A 100 -4.80 -13.66 26.69
C ARG A 100 -5.13 -12.99 28.03
N CYS A 101 -6.28 -12.33 28.13
CA CYS A 101 -6.79 -11.80 29.39
C CYS A 101 -6.90 -12.91 30.43
N PHE A 102 -7.60 -14.00 30.09
CA PHE A 102 -7.83 -15.13 30.97
C PHE A 102 -6.52 -15.75 31.48
N GLU A 103 -5.59 -16.07 30.58
CA GLU A 103 -4.27 -16.64 30.95
C GLU A 103 -3.52 -15.78 31.97
N VAL A 104 -3.57 -14.46 31.81
CA VAL A 104 -2.91 -13.53 32.73
C VAL A 104 -3.68 -13.43 34.04
N THR A 105 -4.98 -13.19 34.02
CA THR A 105 -5.77 -12.95 35.24
C THR A 105 -5.94 -14.22 36.09
N GLU A 106 -6.12 -15.38 35.47
CA GLU A 106 -6.26 -16.67 36.17
C GLU A 106 -4.98 -17.01 36.96
N SER A 107 -3.82 -16.73 36.38
CA SER A 107 -2.52 -17.12 36.96
C SER A 107 -1.96 -16.12 37.99
N THR A 108 -2.55 -14.93 38.13
CA THR A 108 -1.91 -13.82 38.88
C THR A 108 -2.82 -13.03 39.83
N ASN A 109 -4.09 -13.41 40.01
CA ASN A 109 -5.10 -12.64 40.78
C ASN A 109 -5.28 -11.19 40.31
N LEU A 110 -4.77 -10.83 39.13
CA LEU A 110 -4.91 -9.49 38.57
C LEU A 110 -6.35 -9.24 38.10
N THR A 111 -6.82 -8.01 38.29
CA THR A 111 -8.07 -7.55 37.72
C THR A 111 -7.91 -7.28 36.22
N LEU A 112 -9.02 -7.28 35.47
CA LEU A 112 -9.01 -6.88 34.05
C LEU A 112 -8.47 -5.45 33.86
N ARG A 113 -8.72 -4.54 34.83
CA ARG A 113 -8.18 -3.18 34.79
C ARG A 113 -6.65 -3.17 34.84
N GLU A 114 -6.05 -3.99 35.69
CA GLU A 114 -4.60 -4.12 35.80
C GLU A 114 -4.02 -4.81 34.56
N PHE A 115 -4.71 -5.80 34.00
CA PHE A 115 -4.33 -6.37 32.70
C PHE A 115 -4.22 -5.29 31.61
N TRP A 116 -5.27 -4.48 31.42
CA TRP A 116 -5.28 -3.44 30.39
C TRP A 116 -4.22 -2.38 30.59
N LYS A 117 -3.96 -2.01 31.85
CA LYS A 117 -3.03 -0.94 32.19
C LYS A 117 -1.57 -1.39 32.12
N ASP A 118 -1.27 -2.56 32.67
CA ASP A 118 0.10 -2.97 32.98
C ASP A 118 0.58 -4.13 32.09
N HIS A 119 -0.33 -4.86 31.43
CA HIS A 119 -0.01 -6.07 30.63
C HIS A 119 -0.41 -6.00 29.16
N PHE A 120 -1.25 -5.04 28.76
CA PHE A 120 -1.63 -4.85 27.36
C PHE A 120 -0.86 -3.68 26.73
N ASN A 121 -0.09 -3.97 25.69
CA ASN A 121 0.68 -2.98 24.95
C ASN A 121 0.70 -3.32 23.45
N ILE A 122 1.32 -2.45 22.64
CA ILE A 122 1.37 -2.61 21.18
C ILE A 122 2.05 -3.94 20.77
N ALA A 123 3.07 -4.39 21.50
CA ALA A 123 3.73 -5.66 21.18
C ALA A 123 2.79 -6.86 21.40
N ILE A 124 2.02 -6.87 22.49
CA ILE A 124 0.99 -7.89 22.73
C ILE A 124 -0.11 -7.81 21.66
N CYS A 125 -0.55 -6.61 21.29
CA CYS A 125 -1.51 -6.42 20.21
C CYS A 125 -1.03 -7.04 18.89
N LEU A 126 0.22 -6.79 18.50
CA LEU A 126 0.81 -7.38 17.29
C LEU A 126 0.91 -8.91 17.36
N GLN A 127 1.22 -9.48 18.53
CA GLN A 127 1.21 -10.93 18.74
C GLN A 127 -0.18 -11.53 18.58
N ILE A 128 -1.21 -10.84 19.08
CA ILE A 128 -2.60 -11.27 18.91
C ILE A 128 -3.01 -11.18 17.44
N ILE A 129 -2.63 -10.11 16.72
CA ILE A 129 -2.86 -9.98 15.27
C ILE A 129 -2.23 -11.14 14.51
N ASP A 130 -0.98 -11.50 14.82
CA ASP A 130 -0.28 -12.62 14.19
C ASP A 130 -1.01 -13.95 14.43
N GLN A 131 -1.37 -14.24 15.69
CA GLN A 131 -2.16 -15.43 16.04
C GLN A 131 -3.52 -15.46 15.33
N THR A 132 -4.18 -14.31 15.26
CA THR A 132 -5.48 -14.15 14.61
C THR A 132 -5.38 -14.47 13.13
N TRP A 133 -4.35 -13.95 12.44
CA TRP A 133 -4.15 -14.18 11.02
C TRP A 133 -3.92 -15.66 10.69
N LEU A 134 -3.19 -16.38 11.56
CA LEU A 134 -3.01 -17.83 11.44
C LEU A 134 -4.32 -18.63 11.59
N GLY A 135 -5.31 -18.08 12.29
CA GLY A 135 -6.65 -18.66 12.42
C GLY A 135 -7.60 -18.36 11.25
N VAL A 136 -7.22 -17.47 10.33
CA VAL A 136 -8.04 -17.16 9.14
C VAL A 136 -7.92 -18.30 8.14
N ILE A 137 -9.00 -19.08 8.00
CA ILE A 137 -9.04 -20.22 7.08
C ILE A 137 -9.41 -19.83 5.65
N THR A 138 -8.93 -20.63 4.68
CA THR A 138 -9.17 -20.47 3.24
C THR A 138 -10.65 -20.37 2.89
N LYS A 139 -11.50 -21.15 3.59
CA LYS A 139 -12.96 -21.13 3.43
C LYS A 139 -13.54 -19.73 3.67
N THR A 140 -13.11 -19.04 4.71
CA THR A 140 -13.57 -17.69 5.07
C THR A 140 -13.12 -16.68 4.02
N LEU A 141 -11.87 -16.77 3.57
CA LEU A 141 -11.34 -15.90 2.51
C LEU A 141 -12.06 -16.12 1.18
N THR A 142 -12.37 -17.37 0.83
CA THR A 142 -13.08 -17.72 -0.41
C THR A 142 -14.54 -17.28 -0.34
N SER A 143 -15.21 -17.51 0.78
CA SER A 143 -16.63 -17.16 0.96
C SER A 143 -16.88 -15.66 0.91
N ALA A 144 -15.90 -14.84 1.28
CA ALA A 144 -15.94 -13.38 1.14
C ALA A 144 -16.22 -12.91 -0.30
N TRP A 145 -15.85 -13.72 -1.30
CA TRP A 145 -16.06 -13.41 -2.72
C TRP A 145 -17.46 -13.75 -3.21
N LYS A 146 -18.28 -14.45 -2.43
CA LYS A 146 -19.55 -15.03 -2.91
C LYS A 146 -20.51 -13.99 -3.50
N LYS A 147 -20.52 -12.75 -2.99
CA LYS A 147 -21.39 -11.69 -3.53
C LYS A 147 -20.84 -11.07 -4.81
N LEU A 148 -19.52 -10.99 -4.94
CA LEU A 148 -18.84 -10.36 -6.07
C LEU A 148 -18.64 -11.35 -7.24
N TRP A 149 -18.39 -12.62 -6.93
CA TRP A 149 -18.13 -13.69 -7.91
C TRP A 149 -18.63 -15.06 -7.38
N PRO A 150 -19.96 -15.31 -7.41
CA PRO A 150 -20.55 -16.53 -6.88
C PRO A 150 -20.00 -17.83 -7.52
N GLU A 151 -19.73 -17.81 -8.82
CA GLU A 151 -19.31 -18.97 -9.60
C GLU A 151 -17.93 -19.48 -9.15
N ALA A 152 -17.01 -18.58 -8.82
CA ALA A 152 -15.68 -18.94 -8.32
C ALA A 152 -15.70 -19.59 -6.92
N VAL A 153 -16.79 -19.39 -6.17
CA VAL A 153 -16.96 -19.90 -4.80
C VAL A 153 -17.68 -21.25 -4.80
N ALA A 154 -18.64 -21.47 -5.71
CA ALA A 154 -19.49 -22.66 -5.74
C ALA A 154 -18.70 -23.97 -5.94
N GLU A 155 -17.60 -23.95 -6.69
CA GLU A 155 -16.73 -25.14 -6.90
C GLU A 155 -15.95 -25.55 -5.65
N ARG A 156 -15.69 -24.64 -4.70
CA ARG A 156 -14.77 -24.86 -3.56
C ARG A 156 -15.43 -25.23 -2.25
N ILE A 157 -16.75 -25.11 -2.13
CA ILE A 157 -17.48 -25.34 -0.87
C ILE A 157 -17.67 -26.84 -0.55
N TYR A 158 -17.54 -27.73 -1.55
CA TYR A 158 -17.89 -29.15 -1.41
C TYR A 158 -16.93 -29.98 -0.52
N GLU A 159 -15.74 -29.47 -0.17
CA GLU A 159 -14.68 -30.29 0.48
C GLU A 159 -14.49 -30.10 1.99
N GLU A 160 -15.03 -29.05 2.63
CA GLU A 160 -14.67 -28.74 4.04
C GLU A 160 -15.90 -28.48 4.95
N LEU A 161 -16.46 -29.57 5.48
CA LEU A 161 -17.37 -29.58 6.62
C LEU A 161 -16.58 -29.87 7.90
N GLU A 162 -16.07 -28.82 8.55
CA GLU A 162 -15.66 -28.92 9.95
C GLU A 162 -16.75 -28.38 10.86
N SER A 163 -17.31 -29.31 11.63
CA SER A 163 -18.16 -29.10 12.79
C SER A 163 -17.25 -28.85 14.00
N GLY A 164 -16.95 -27.58 14.27
CA GLY A 164 -16.26 -27.14 15.48
C GLY A 164 -17.19 -26.38 16.43
N VAL A 165 -16.73 -26.17 17.67
CA VAL A 165 -17.36 -25.26 18.65
C VAL A 165 -17.37 -23.85 18.04
N SER A 166 -18.48 -23.12 18.24
CA SER A 166 -18.60 -21.77 17.71
C SER A 166 -17.57 -20.84 18.36
N VAL A 167 -16.95 -19.93 17.60
CA VAL A 167 -15.93 -19.01 18.12
C VAL A 167 -16.53 -18.10 19.20
N GLU A 168 -17.79 -17.75 19.03
CA GLU A 168 -18.59 -16.94 19.94
C GLU A 168 -18.85 -17.68 21.27
N GLU A 169 -19.14 -18.98 21.21
CA GLU A 169 -19.31 -19.82 22.42
C GLU A 169 -18.02 -19.87 23.24
N GLU A 170 -16.86 -19.96 22.58
CA GLU A 170 -15.57 -19.91 23.26
C GLU A 170 -15.30 -18.54 23.91
N ILE A 171 -15.61 -17.44 23.22
CA ILE A 171 -15.47 -16.08 23.77
C ILE A 171 -16.35 -15.90 25.01
N VAL A 172 -17.62 -16.32 24.92
CA VAL A 172 -18.58 -16.27 26.03
C VAL A 172 -18.09 -17.12 27.21
N SER A 173 -17.59 -18.33 26.94
CA SER A 173 -17.04 -19.22 27.96
C SER A 173 -15.85 -18.60 28.69
N LEU A 174 -14.91 -17.99 27.95
CA LEU A 174 -13.77 -17.27 28.52
C LEU A 174 -14.22 -16.06 29.34
N GLY A 175 -15.18 -15.28 28.83
CA GLY A 175 -15.75 -14.14 29.54
C GLY A 175 -16.36 -14.54 30.88
N LYS A 176 -17.22 -15.57 30.88
CA LYS A 176 -17.83 -16.12 32.10
C LYS A 176 -16.80 -16.65 33.08
N SER A 177 -15.74 -17.30 32.59
CA SER A 177 -14.64 -17.80 33.42
C SER A 177 -13.84 -16.68 34.09
N MET A 178 -13.80 -15.48 33.48
CA MET A 178 -13.25 -14.26 34.08
C MET A 178 -14.25 -13.51 34.99
N GLY A 179 -15.44 -14.07 35.22
CA GLY A 179 -16.49 -13.45 36.04
C GLY A 179 -17.27 -12.33 35.33
N LEU A 180 -17.23 -12.27 34.00
CA LEU A 180 -18.02 -11.32 33.22
C LEU A 180 -19.43 -11.88 32.92
N GLU A 181 -20.43 -11.01 32.98
CA GLU A 181 -21.78 -11.29 32.47
C GLU A 181 -21.79 -10.97 30.97
N VAL A 182 -21.50 -11.98 30.14
CA VAL A 182 -21.43 -11.87 28.67
C VAL A 182 -22.28 -12.97 28.03
N GLU A 183 -23.05 -12.57 27.03
CA GLU A 183 -23.81 -13.43 26.14
C GLU A 183 -23.36 -13.27 24.69
N GLU A 184 -23.83 -14.16 23.81
CA GLU A 184 -23.45 -14.15 22.39
C GLU A 184 -23.84 -12.83 21.70
N ARG A 185 -24.94 -12.20 22.13
CA ARG A 185 -25.36 -10.90 21.59
C ARG A 185 -24.31 -9.81 21.82
N ASP A 186 -23.67 -9.81 22.98
CA ASP A 186 -22.74 -8.77 23.39
C ASP A 186 -21.43 -8.91 22.58
N VAL A 187 -21.05 -10.15 22.27
CA VAL A 187 -19.91 -10.45 21.41
C VAL A 187 -20.17 -9.96 19.99
N ASN A 188 -21.37 -10.20 19.46
CA ASN A 188 -21.74 -9.75 18.11
C ASN A 188 -21.82 -8.22 18.02
N GLU A 189 -22.43 -7.56 19.01
CA GLU A 189 -22.49 -6.11 19.10
C GLU A 189 -21.09 -5.48 19.15
N LEU A 190 -20.18 -6.04 19.97
CA LEU A 190 -18.79 -5.61 20.05
C LEU A 190 -18.04 -5.72 18.70
N ILE A 191 -18.34 -6.75 17.90
CA ILE A 191 -17.71 -6.94 16.59
C ILE A 191 -18.27 -5.94 15.56
N GLU A 192 -19.57 -5.62 15.65
CA GLU A 192 -20.28 -4.71 14.74
C GLU A 192 -20.00 -3.22 15.01
N GLU A 193 -19.86 -2.78 16.27
CA GLU A 193 -19.69 -1.35 16.65
C GLU A 193 -18.44 -0.69 16.04
N TYR A 194 -17.39 -1.46 15.72
CA TYR A 194 -16.17 -0.93 15.10
C TYR A 194 -16.29 -0.69 13.58
N THR A 195 -17.49 -0.44 13.08
CA THR A 195 -17.77 -0.12 11.67
C THR A 195 -18.28 1.31 11.53
N GLN A 196 -17.87 2.22 12.43
CA GLN A 196 -18.13 3.64 12.26
C GLN A 196 -17.52 4.11 10.93
N GLU A 197 -18.41 4.53 10.02
CA GLU A 197 -18.02 5.27 8.83
C GLU A 197 -17.29 6.54 9.26
N LEU A 198 -16.21 6.88 8.56
CA LEU A 198 -15.48 8.14 8.77
C LEU A 198 -16.47 9.31 8.77
N THR A 199 -16.30 10.22 9.72
CA THR A 199 -17.14 11.42 9.80
C THR A 199 -16.93 12.30 8.57
N THR A 200 -17.91 13.17 8.27
CA THR A 200 -17.81 14.08 7.12
C THR A 200 -16.60 15.00 7.24
N GLU A 201 -16.26 15.39 8.46
CA GLU A 201 -15.06 16.16 8.79
C GLU A 201 -13.78 15.38 8.49
N GLU A 202 -13.68 14.11 8.89
CA GLU A 202 -12.51 13.25 8.57
C GLU A 202 -12.36 13.02 7.06
N ILE A 203 -13.47 12.84 6.34
CA ILE A 203 -13.48 12.71 4.88
C ILE A 203 -13.01 14.00 4.21
N GLN A 204 -13.52 15.16 4.63
CA GLN A 204 -13.09 16.46 4.11
C GLN A 204 -11.62 16.72 4.41
N GLU A 205 -11.14 16.30 5.57
CA GLU A 205 -9.74 16.46 5.95
C GLU A 205 -8.83 15.56 5.11
N LEU A 206 -9.22 14.30 4.86
CA LEU A 206 -8.54 13.39 3.91
C LEU A 206 -8.48 13.98 2.50
N GLN A 207 -9.60 14.53 2.02
CA GLN A 207 -9.67 15.17 0.71
C GLN A 207 -8.83 16.44 0.65
N SER A 208 -8.81 17.25 1.71
CA SER A 208 -7.99 18.46 1.79
C SER A 208 -6.49 18.14 1.80
N GLN A 209 -6.08 17.11 2.54
CA GLN A 209 -4.70 16.61 2.51
C GLN A 209 -4.31 16.13 1.12
N GLN A 210 -5.22 15.44 0.43
CA GLN A 210 -4.98 15.05 -0.96
C GLN A 210 -4.91 16.21 -1.90
N HIS A 211 -5.83 17.17 -1.81
CA HIS A 211 -5.72 18.36 -2.62
C HIS A 211 -4.42 19.09 -2.33
N THR A 212 -3.90 19.06 -1.10
CA THR A 212 -2.60 19.64 -0.77
C THR A 212 -1.44 18.84 -1.38
N GLU A 213 -1.41 17.51 -1.24
CA GLU A 213 -0.37 16.64 -1.82
C GLU A 213 -0.43 16.64 -3.37
N VAL A 214 -1.63 16.61 -3.94
CA VAL A 214 -1.87 16.67 -5.40
C VAL A 214 -1.64 18.09 -5.93
N MET A 215 -1.92 19.16 -5.17
CA MET A 215 -1.53 20.52 -5.57
C MET A 215 -0.02 20.75 -5.39
N GLN A 216 0.66 20.04 -4.49
CA GLN A 216 2.12 19.96 -4.50
C GLN A 216 2.62 19.23 -5.76
N GLU A 217 1.90 18.22 -6.26
CA GLU A 217 2.24 17.49 -7.49
C GLU A 217 1.80 18.17 -8.81
N ILE A 218 0.70 18.93 -8.84
CA ILE A 218 0.13 19.60 -10.03
C ILE A 218 0.52 21.09 -10.06
N GLY A 219 0.72 21.71 -8.91
CA GLY A 219 1.24 23.07 -8.73
C GLY A 219 2.76 23.12 -8.77
N PHE A 220 3.38 22.45 -9.74
CA PHE A 220 4.75 22.77 -10.16
C PHE A 220 4.78 24.08 -10.96
N GLU A 221 4.29 25.17 -10.34
CA GLU A 221 5.09 26.37 -10.17
C GLU A 221 5.42 26.45 -8.68
N GLU A 222 6.59 25.92 -8.32
CA GLU A 222 7.33 26.12 -7.08
C GLU A 222 6.49 26.18 -5.78
N SER A 223 6.18 25.02 -5.21
CA SER A 223 6.33 24.87 -3.77
C SER A 223 7.62 24.10 -3.50
N GLU A 224 8.44 24.61 -2.59
CA GLU A 224 9.75 24.07 -2.19
C GLU A 224 9.60 22.66 -1.58
N GLU A 225 9.39 21.65 -2.43
CA GLU A 225 10.17 20.44 -2.30
C GLU A 225 11.62 20.85 -2.58
N GLU A 226 12.59 20.40 -1.78
CA GLU A 226 14.01 20.52 -2.16
C GLU A 226 14.23 19.66 -3.42
N VAL A 227 13.88 20.20 -4.58
CA VAL A 227 14.15 19.62 -5.89
C VAL A 227 15.66 19.70 -6.05
N ILE A 228 16.35 18.61 -5.73
CA ILE A 228 17.80 18.51 -5.84
C ILE A 228 18.27 19.03 -7.21
N SER A 229 19.01 20.13 -7.20
CA SER A 229 19.41 20.85 -8.40
C SER A 229 20.36 20.00 -9.25
N THR A 230 20.45 20.29 -10.55
CA THR A 230 21.40 19.59 -11.43
C THR A 230 22.85 19.81 -10.98
N SER A 231 23.14 20.93 -10.32
CA SER A 231 24.43 21.21 -9.65
C SER A 231 24.68 20.27 -8.49
N GLU A 232 23.73 20.11 -7.56
CA GLU A 232 23.87 19.25 -6.38
C GLU A 232 24.03 17.78 -6.78
N ILE A 233 23.31 17.32 -7.81
CA ILE A 233 23.48 15.96 -8.32
C ILE A 233 24.89 15.76 -8.91
N LYS A 234 25.41 16.75 -9.65
CA LYS A 234 26.77 16.66 -10.20
C LYS A 234 27.82 16.69 -9.09
N GLU A 235 27.58 17.48 -8.06
CA GLU A 235 28.46 17.59 -6.89
C GLU A 235 28.54 16.26 -6.15
N ILE A 236 27.42 15.63 -5.80
CA ILE A 236 27.44 14.35 -5.08
C ILE A 236 28.08 13.23 -5.91
N LEU A 237 27.85 13.20 -7.23
CA LEU A 237 28.50 12.24 -8.13
C LEU A 237 30.02 12.44 -8.17
N GLY A 238 30.48 13.70 -8.20
CA GLY A 238 31.90 14.04 -8.18
C GLY A 238 32.58 13.76 -6.82
N MET A 239 31.88 14.02 -5.71
CA MET A 239 32.35 13.67 -4.37
C MET A 239 32.52 12.15 -4.24
N TRP A 240 31.54 11.37 -4.71
CA TRP A 240 31.67 9.92 -4.70
C TRP A 240 32.83 9.44 -5.54
N GLU A 241 33.02 9.98 -6.75
CA GLU A 241 34.15 9.59 -7.61
C GLU A 241 35.50 9.85 -6.92
N SER A 242 35.62 10.97 -6.21
CA SER A 242 36.81 11.29 -5.41
C SER A 242 37.03 10.31 -4.26
N VAL A 243 35.96 9.94 -3.53
CA VAL A 243 36.01 8.96 -2.44
C VAL A 243 36.37 7.57 -2.98
N SER A 244 35.73 7.14 -4.06
CA SER A 244 35.96 5.84 -4.70
C SER A 244 37.42 5.71 -5.14
N GLN A 245 37.96 6.71 -5.84
CA GLN A 245 39.38 6.73 -6.23
C GLN A 245 40.34 6.72 -5.05
N PHE A 246 40.01 7.45 -3.97
CA PHE A 246 40.84 7.46 -2.76
C PHE A 246 40.87 6.08 -2.09
N VAL A 247 39.71 5.45 -1.91
CA VAL A 247 39.56 4.12 -1.30
C VAL A 247 40.25 3.06 -2.16
N GLU A 248 40.02 3.09 -3.48
CA GLU A 248 40.67 2.19 -4.43
C GLU A 248 42.20 2.32 -4.39
N LYS A 249 42.73 3.52 -4.13
CA LYS A 249 44.18 3.74 -4.03
C LYS A 249 44.75 3.36 -2.66
N LYS A 250 44.07 3.67 -1.56
CA LYS A 250 44.65 3.67 -0.21
C LYS A 250 44.20 2.53 0.70
N HIS A 251 43.05 1.92 0.47
CA HIS A 251 42.53 0.90 1.37
C HIS A 251 43.24 -0.45 1.14
N PRO A 252 43.68 -1.17 2.19
CA PRO A 252 44.46 -2.40 2.04
C PRO A 252 43.63 -3.60 1.57
N GLU A 253 42.36 -3.66 1.95
CA GLU A 253 41.42 -4.67 1.48
C GLU A 253 40.76 -4.11 0.20
N LYS A 254 40.99 -4.74 -0.97
CA LYS A 254 40.46 -4.27 -2.26
C LYS A 254 39.14 -4.92 -2.67
N VAL A 255 38.90 -6.16 -2.25
CA VAL A 255 37.79 -6.98 -2.75
C VAL A 255 36.47 -6.58 -2.08
N ALA A 256 36.47 -6.46 -0.76
CA ALA A 256 35.33 -5.94 0.02
C ALA A 256 35.05 -4.47 -0.30
N THR A 257 36.08 -3.63 -0.47
CA THR A 257 35.84 -2.23 -0.87
C THR A 257 35.31 -2.10 -2.28
N GLY A 258 35.75 -2.96 -3.20
CA GLY A 258 35.20 -3.05 -4.55
C GLY A 258 33.71 -3.39 -4.51
N ARG A 259 33.34 -4.46 -3.78
CA ARG A 259 31.92 -4.85 -3.60
C ARG A 259 31.07 -3.75 -2.97
N ALA A 260 31.58 -3.06 -1.96
CA ALA A 260 30.88 -1.94 -1.34
C ALA A 260 30.70 -0.76 -2.31
N SER A 261 31.72 -0.48 -3.13
CA SER A 261 31.68 0.56 -4.17
C SER A 261 30.66 0.21 -5.26
N ASP A 262 30.62 -1.03 -5.71
CA ASP A 262 29.67 -1.53 -6.71
C ASP A 262 28.23 -1.44 -6.19
N LEU A 263 28.00 -1.91 -4.95
CA LEU A 263 26.69 -1.82 -4.32
C LEU A 263 26.19 -0.37 -4.22
N PHE A 264 27.06 0.57 -3.82
CA PHE A 264 26.70 1.98 -3.70
C PHE A 264 26.45 2.62 -5.08
N ASN A 265 27.22 2.22 -6.10
CA ASN A 265 26.99 2.62 -7.47
C ASN A 265 25.62 2.15 -7.99
N ASP A 266 25.27 0.89 -7.76
CA ASP A 266 24.08 0.26 -8.31
C ASP A 266 22.80 0.70 -7.61
N THR A 267 22.86 0.90 -6.29
CA THR A 267 21.69 1.28 -5.47
C THR A 267 21.51 2.80 -5.39
N CYS A 268 22.53 3.52 -4.93
CA CYS A 268 22.42 4.95 -4.61
C CYS A 268 22.67 5.84 -5.83
N LEU A 269 23.75 5.61 -6.59
CA LEU A 269 24.13 6.54 -7.66
C LEU A 269 23.33 6.34 -8.95
N THR A 270 22.84 5.14 -9.20
CA THR A 270 21.92 4.86 -10.31
C THR A 270 20.68 5.77 -10.26
N HIS A 271 20.11 5.99 -9.07
CA HIS A 271 18.99 6.91 -8.86
C HIS A 271 19.32 8.32 -9.39
N PHE A 272 20.42 8.92 -8.94
CA PHE A 272 20.87 10.25 -9.35
C PHE A 272 21.25 10.34 -10.83
N ARG A 273 21.92 9.32 -11.38
CA ARG A 273 22.24 9.24 -12.81
C ARG A 273 21.00 9.19 -13.69
N ASN A 274 19.95 8.49 -13.23
CA ASN A 274 18.68 8.42 -13.93
C ASN A 274 17.95 9.77 -13.94
N ILE A 275 17.98 10.51 -12.84
CA ILE A 275 17.45 11.89 -12.78
C ILE A 275 18.16 12.78 -13.81
N LEU A 276 19.50 12.77 -13.87
CA LEU A 276 20.24 13.54 -14.88
C LEU A 276 19.92 13.11 -16.32
N ARG A 277 19.72 11.81 -16.56
CA ARG A 277 19.37 11.28 -17.87
C ARG A 277 17.96 11.70 -18.30
N GLY A 278 17.01 11.73 -17.36
CA GLY A 278 15.67 12.27 -17.57
C GLY A 278 15.72 13.75 -17.95
N ARG A 279 16.48 14.55 -17.21
CA ARG A 279 16.68 16.00 -17.48
C ARG A 279 17.34 16.28 -18.83
N LYS A 280 18.21 15.41 -19.32
CA LYS A 280 18.83 15.54 -20.67
C LYS A 280 17.88 15.20 -21.82
N LYS A 281 16.84 14.38 -21.60
CA LYS A 281 15.87 13.98 -22.63
C LYS A 281 14.73 14.99 -22.80
N GLN A 282 14.59 15.93 -21.87
CA GLN A 282 13.63 17.01 -21.97
C GLN A 282 14.21 18.14 -22.83
N THR A 283 13.90 18.12 -24.13
CA THR A 283 14.10 19.31 -24.99
C THR A 283 13.15 20.42 -24.57
N SER A 284 13.65 21.65 -24.46
CA SER A 284 12.83 22.83 -24.17
C SER A 284 11.70 22.97 -25.20
N LEU A 285 10.50 23.27 -24.71
CA LEU A 285 9.31 23.65 -25.50
C LEU A 285 9.57 24.81 -26.47
N ASP A 286 10.62 25.61 -26.26
CA ASP A 286 10.98 26.74 -27.13
C ASP A 286 11.28 26.33 -28.58
N MET A 287 11.72 25.08 -28.81
CA MET A 287 11.94 24.59 -30.18
C MET A 287 10.64 24.39 -30.97
N PHE A 288 9.48 24.29 -30.30
CA PHE A 288 8.17 24.16 -30.96
C PHE A 288 7.53 25.52 -31.28
N PHE A 289 7.94 26.61 -30.62
CA PHE A 289 7.31 27.93 -30.76
C PHE A 289 8.10 28.94 -31.61
N SER A 290 9.20 28.53 -32.25
CA SER A 290 9.91 29.38 -33.20
C SER A 290 9.05 29.62 -34.44
N LYS A 291 8.36 30.77 -34.48
CA LYS A 291 7.57 31.27 -35.63
C LYS A 291 8.38 31.15 -36.92
N ARG A 292 7.86 30.40 -37.90
CA ARG A 292 8.28 30.58 -39.30
C ARG A 292 7.88 32.00 -39.72
N PRO A 293 8.76 32.80 -40.35
CA PRO A 293 8.37 34.10 -40.88
C PRO A 293 7.39 33.88 -42.03
N THR A 294 6.16 34.36 -41.88
CA THR A 294 5.19 34.51 -42.97
C THR A 294 5.23 35.96 -43.48
N GLY A 295 5.70 36.13 -44.71
CA GLY A 295 5.56 37.31 -45.56
C GLY A 295 6.17 36.92 -46.92
N GLU A 296 5.55 37.09 -48.08
CA GLU A 296 4.45 37.95 -48.51
C GLU A 296 3.66 37.24 -49.62
N SER A 297 2.35 37.42 -49.65
CA SER A 297 1.51 37.16 -50.82
C SER A 297 1.27 38.49 -51.56
N GLY A 298 2.10 38.76 -52.56
CA GLY A 298 1.90 39.84 -53.54
C GLY A 298 1.49 39.26 -54.89
N LYS A 299 0.28 39.60 -55.33
CA LYS A 299 -0.28 39.32 -56.67
C LYS A 299 0.61 39.90 -57.79
N ASN A 300 0.76 39.20 -58.91
CA ASN A 300 0.37 39.70 -60.24
C ASN A 300 0.49 38.65 -61.36
N ALA A 301 -0.18 38.95 -62.46
CA ALA A 301 -0.71 38.05 -63.47
C ALA A 301 0.23 37.81 -64.67
N LYS A 302 -0.05 36.70 -65.37
CA LYS A 302 0.04 36.40 -66.82
C LYS A 302 1.29 36.82 -67.62
N THR A 303 1.87 35.84 -68.32
CA THR A 303 1.88 35.63 -69.82
C THR A 303 2.77 34.41 -70.10
N SER A 304 2.23 33.30 -70.63
CA SER A 304 2.21 32.86 -72.04
C SER A 304 3.57 32.73 -72.75
N GLU A 305 3.84 31.48 -73.15
CA GLU A 305 4.47 31.03 -74.40
C GLU A 305 5.97 31.18 -74.66
N ASP A 306 6.47 30.08 -75.25
CA ASP A 306 7.54 29.92 -76.23
C ASP A 306 8.97 29.52 -75.82
N ILE A 307 9.28 28.29 -76.28
CA ILE A 307 10.55 27.62 -76.65
C ILE A 307 11.36 26.96 -75.53
#